data_AF-A0A2N3F1H8-F1
#
_entry.id   AF-A0A2N3F1H8-F1
#
_cell.length_a   1.000
_cell.length_b   1.000
_cell.length_c   1.000
_cell.angle_alpha   90.00
_cell.angle_beta   90.00
_cell.angle_gamma   90.00
#
_symmetry.space_group_name_H-M   'P 1'
#
loop_
_entity.id
_entity.type
_entity.pdbx_description
1 polymer ?
#
loop_
_entity_poly.entity_id
_entity_poly.type
_entity_poly.pdbx_seq_one_letter_code
_entity_poly.pdbx_strand_id
1 'polypeptide(L)'
;MDTVHGEYKIPGGKLVVADIKTEGSGADASVGQAVISGDFFLEPSEALLAINAALVGLSTTTPVTEMAAHVARAAGPGAQFIGFSPEAVAIAVRRA
;
A
#
# COMPACT_ATOMS: atom_id res chain seq x y z
N MET A 1 2.58 19.30 0.16
CA MET A 1 2.81 17.86 -0.02
C MET A 1 3.50 17.38 1.24
N ASP A 2 2.71 16.82 2.14
CA ASP A 2 3.24 16.24 3.37
C ASP A 2 3.60 14.79 3.08
N THR A 3 4.72 14.33 3.62
CA THR A 3 5.08 12.92 3.57
C THR A 3 4.67 12.31 4.89
N VAL A 4 3.84 11.28 4.83
CA VAL A 4 3.35 10.54 5.98
C VAL A 4 3.84 9.10 5.92
N HIS A 5 4.07 8.52 7.08
CA HIS A 5 4.71 7.23 7.24
C HIS A 5 3.81 6.29 8.03
N GLY A 6 3.53 5.13 7.47
CA GLY A 6 2.71 4.11 8.09
C GLY A 6 3.40 2.75 8.05
N GLU A 7 3.25 1.98 9.12
CA GLU A 7 3.82 0.64 9.20
C GLU A 7 2.82 -0.37 9.78
N TYR A 8 2.94 -1.60 9.31
CA TYR A 8 2.18 -2.72 9.80
C TYR A 8 3.05 -3.98 9.89
N LYS A 9 3.33 -4.41 11.12
CA LYS A 9 3.94 -5.70 11.41
C LYS A 9 2.86 -6.76 11.54
N ILE A 10 2.86 -7.73 10.62
CA ILE A 10 1.91 -8.83 10.63
C ILE A 10 2.29 -9.79 11.78
N PRO A 11 1.34 -10.23 12.63
CA PRO A 11 1.62 -11.22 13.67
C PRO A 11 2.19 -12.51 13.06
N GLY A 12 3.43 -12.87 13.43
CA GLY A 12 4.14 -14.02 12.87
C GLY A 12 4.58 -13.85 11.40
N GLY A 13 4.39 -12.67 10.81
CA GLY A 13 4.70 -12.36 9.43
C GLY A 13 5.72 -11.24 9.27
N LYS A 14 5.71 -10.61 8.09
CA LYS A 14 6.65 -9.55 7.71
C LYS A 14 6.10 -8.17 8.09
N LEU A 15 6.98 -7.19 8.04
CA LEU A 15 6.73 -5.76 8.17
C LEU A 15 6.46 -5.19 6.79
N VAL A 16 5.38 -4.42 6.69
CA VAL A 16 5.08 -3.59 5.53
C VAL A 16 5.14 -2.13 5.98
N VAL A 17 5.83 -1.32 5.21
CA VAL A 17 6.01 0.12 5.39
C VAL A 17 5.41 0.82 4.16
N ALA A 18 4.70 1.91 4.41
CA ALA A 18 4.13 2.78 3.41
C ALA A 18 4.58 4.22 3.67
N ASP A 19 5.37 4.77 2.76
CA ASP A 19 5.68 6.19 2.72
C ASP A 19 4.82 6.85 1.65
N ILE A 20 3.92 7.72 2.09
CA ILE A 20 2.87 8.31 1.25
C ILE A 20 3.07 9.83 1.19
N LYS A 21 3.12 10.39 -0.01
CA LYS A 21 2.96 11.83 -0.19
C LYS A 21 1.51 12.13 -0.46
N THR A 22 0.93 13.01 0.34
CA THR A 22 -0.46 13.42 0.18
C THR A 22 -0.56 14.72 -0.63
N GLU A 23 -1.61 14.80 -1.44
CA GLU A 23 -2.07 16.01 -2.12
C GLU A 23 -3.39 16.46 -1.51
N GLY A 24 -3.55 17.77 -1.30
CA GLY A 24 -4.71 18.32 -0.58
C GLY A 24 -4.56 18.25 0.94
N SER A 25 -5.67 18.39 1.66
CA SER A 25 -5.70 18.41 3.12
C SER A 25 -7.04 17.91 3.66
N GLY A 26 -7.05 17.40 4.90
CA GLY A 26 -8.27 16.90 5.54
C GLY A 26 -8.78 15.59 4.94
N ALA A 27 -10.09 15.38 5.00
CA ALA A 27 -10.73 14.15 4.52
C ALA A 27 -10.67 13.98 2.99
N ASP A 28 -10.45 15.07 2.26
CA ASP A 28 -10.37 15.09 0.80
C ASP A 28 -8.95 14.86 0.27
N ALA A 29 -7.97 14.63 1.15
CA ALA A 29 -6.61 14.34 0.73
C ALA A 29 -6.52 13.04 -0.08
N SER A 30 -5.66 13.05 -1.09
CA SER A 30 -5.38 11.89 -1.95
C SER A 30 -3.90 11.54 -1.94
N VAL A 31 -3.60 10.32 -2.37
CA VAL A 31 -2.23 9.84 -2.55
C VAL A 31 -1.64 10.46 -3.81
N GLY A 32 -0.65 11.35 -3.69
CA GLY A 32 0.13 11.87 -4.82
C GLY A 32 1.32 10.98 -5.19
N GLN A 33 1.90 10.29 -4.21
CA GLN A 33 2.95 9.30 -4.41
C GLN A 33 2.88 8.23 -3.32
N ALA A 34 3.14 6.97 -3.67
CA ALA A 34 3.28 5.87 -2.71
C ALA A 34 4.59 5.11 -2.92
N VAL A 35 5.23 4.75 -1.81
CA VAL A 35 6.37 3.84 -1.77
C VAL A 35 6.09 2.76 -0.74
N ILE A 36 5.82 1.54 -1.21
CA ILE A 36 5.67 0.37 -0.35
C ILE A 36 7.02 -0.35 -0.23
N SER A 37 7.44 -0.64 1.00
CA SER A 37 8.70 -1.31 1.32
C SER A 37 8.57 -2.21 2.57
N GLY A 38 9.56 -3.03 2.89
CA GLY A 38 9.52 -3.92 4.04
C GLY A 38 10.44 -5.12 3.94
N ASP A 39 10.28 -6.10 4.83
CA ASP A 39 11.04 -7.36 4.86
C ASP A 39 10.25 -8.55 4.27
N PHE A 40 9.42 -8.28 3.26
CA PHE A 40 8.58 -9.24 2.54
C PHE A 40 9.16 -9.63 1.17
N PHE A 41 8.57 -10.65 0.54
CA PHE A 41 8.85 -11.00 -0.85
C PHE A 41 7.56 -10.92 -1.67
N LEU A 42 7.68 -10.45 -2.92
CA LEU A 42 6.61 -10.38 -3.90
C LEU A 42 7.14 -10.98 -5.20
N GLU A 43 6.41 -11.94 -5.77
CA GLU A 43 6.76 -12.57 -7.04
C GLU A 43 5.63 -12.39 -8.06
N PRO A 44 5.88 -11.77 -9.23
CA PRO A 44 7.17 -11.23 -9.65
C PRO A 44 7.44 -9.87 -8.97
N SER A 45 8.71 -9.55 -8.72
CA SER A 45 9.11 -8.37 -7.93
C SER A 45 8.63 -7.03 -8.52
N GLU A 46 8.53 -6.94 -9.85
CA GLU A 46 8.06 -5.77 -10.59
C GLU A 46 6.59 -5.42 -10.31
N ALA A 47 5.80 -6.37 -9.79
CA ALA A 47 4.43 -6.11 -9.37
C ALA A 47 4.36 -5.03 -8.27
N LEU A 48 5.45 -4.82 -7.51
CA LEU A 48 5.52 -3.76 -6.51
C LEU A 48 5.41 -2.36 -7.14
N LEU A 49 5.95 -2.18 -8.34
CA LEU A 49 5.84 -0.91 -9.08
C LEU A 49 4.40 -0.65 -9.50
N ALA A 50 3.69 -1.68 -9.96
CA ALA A 50 2.27 -1.59 -10.30
C ALA A 50 1.41 -1.28 -9.06
N ILE A 51 1.72 -1.90 -7.91
CA ILE A 51 1.06 -1.60 -6.64
C ILE A 51 1.27 -0.14 -6.24
N ASN A 52 2.52 0.36 -6.26
CA ASN A 52 2.82 1.76 -5.93
C ASN A 52 2.05 2.73 -6.83
N ALA A 53 2.02 2.46 -8.14
CA ALA A 53 1.30 3.29 -9.09
C ALA A 53 -0.22 3.26 -8.87
N ALA A 54 -0.78 2.10 -8.53
CA ALA A 54 -2.21 1.92 -8.32
C ALA A 54 -2.73 2.61 -7.05
N LEU A 55 -1.87 2.87 -6.07
CA LEU A 55 -2.25 3.64 -4.88
C LEU A 55 -2.40 5.14 -5.16
N VAL A 56 -1.74 5.65 -6.21
CA VAL A 56 -1.81 7.08 -6.57
C VAL A 56 -3.23 7.46 -7.02
N GLY A 57 -3.73 8.58 -6.51
CA GLY A 57 -5.07 9.10 -6.76
C GLY A 57 -6.15 8.55 -5.82
N LEU A 58 -5.87 7.49 -5.05
CA LEU A 58 -6.81 7.03 -4.02
C LEU A 58 -6.95 8.09 -2.92
N SER A 59 -8.15 8.20 -2.35
CA SER A 59 -8.36 9.00 -1.14
C SER A 59 -7.60 8.37 0.04
N THR A 60 -7.01 9.19 0.90
CA THR A 60 -6.42 8.73 2.17
C THR A 60 -7.45 8.08 3.12
N THR A 61 -8.74 8.28 2.86
CA THR A 61 -9.86 7.70 3.61
C THR A 61 -10.43 6.42 3.00
N THR A 62 -9.90 5.95 1.87
CA THR A 62 -10.34 4.71 1.19
C THR A 62 -10.37 3.53 2.18
N PRO A 63 -11.48 2.76 2.25
CA PRO A 63 -11.56 1.61 3.14
C PRO A 63 -10.48 0.57 2.86
N VAL A 64 -9.96 -0.06 3.93
CA VAL A 64 -8.90 -1.07 3.83
C VAL A 64 -9.26 -2.20 2.86
N THR A 65 -10.50 -2.67 2.88
CA THR A 65 -10.97 -3.77 2.02
C THR A 65 -10.97 -3.39 0.54
N GLU A 66 -11.36 -2.14 0.22
CA GLU A 66 -11.38 -1.64 -1.15
C GLU A 66 -9.95 -1.41 -1.66
N MET A 67 -9.10 -0.80 -0.83
CA MET A 67 -7.69 -0.59 -1.15
C MET A 67 -6.95 -1.93 -1.32
N ALA A 68 -7.21 -2.92 -0.47
CA ALA A 68 -6.64 -4.26 -0.60
C ALA A 68 -7.04 -4.93 -1.91
N ALA A 69 -8.32 -4.85 -2.31
CA ALA A 69 -8.78 -5.34 -3.60
C ALA A 69 -8.10 -4.62 -4.78
N HIS A 70 -7.88 -3.30 -4.64
CA HIS A 70 -7.16 -2.50 -5.62
C HIS A 70 -5.69 -2.95 -5.76
N VAL A 71 -5.00 -3.14 -4.64
CA VAL A 71 -3.61 -3.66 -4.56
C VAL A 71 -3.52 -5.04 -5.19
N ALA A 72 -4.44 -5.96 -4.86
CA ALA A 72 -4.45 -7.31 -5.39
C ALA A 72 -4.63 -7.32 -6.93
N ARG A 73 -5.53 -6.47 -7.45
CA ARG A 73 -5.74 -6.31 -8.89
C ARG A 73 -4.52 -5.73 -9.59
N ALA A 74 -3.85 -4.75 -8.97
CA ALA A 74 -2.65 -4.12 -9.51
C ALA A 74 -1.47 -5.10 -9.59
N ALA A 75 -1.33 -5.98 -8.61
CA ALA A 75 -0.29 -7.00 -8.61
C ALA A 75 -0.49 -8.05 -9.73
N GLY A 76 -1.75 -8.29 -10.11
CA GLY A 76 -2.12 -9.14 -11.24
C GLY A 76 -2.41 -10.60 -10.87
N PRO A 77 -3.10 -11.33 -11.76
CA PRO A 77 -3.50 -12.72 -11.52
C PRO A 77 -2.27 -13.63 -11.58
N GLY A 78 -1.77 -14.04 -10.41
CA GLY A 78 -0.58 -14.89 -10.29
C GLY A 78 0.51 -14.31 -9.40
N ALA A 79 0.38 -13.05 -8.96
CA ALA A 79 1.28 -12.47 -7.98
C ALA A 79 1.23 -13.24 -6.66
N GLN A 80 2.40 -13.58 -6.12
CA GLN A 80 2.54 -14.27 -4.85
C GLN A 80 3.02 -13.30 -3.78
N PHE A 81 2.18 -13.13 -2.76
CA PHE A 81 2.48 -12.29 -1.59
C PHE A 81 3.06 -13.19 -0.50
N ILE A 82 4.37 -13.11 -0.26
CA ILE A 82 5.07 -14.03 0.63
C ILE A 82 5.43 -13.31 1.93
N GLY A 83 4.76 -13.72 3.01
CA GLY A 83 4.92 -13.13 4.33
C GLY A 83 4.17 -11.80 4.53
N PHE A 84 3.40 -11.37 3.53
CA PHE A 84 2.50 -10.23 3.59
C PHE A 84 1.21 -10.46 2.79
N SER A 85 0.31 -9.49 2.78
CA SER A 85 -0.94 -9.54 2.02
C SER A 85 -1.32 -8.15 1.47
N PRO A 86 -2.22 -8.08 0.48
CA PRO A 86 -2.79 -6.80 0.02
C PRO A 86 -3.41 -5.98 1.16
N GLU A 87 -4.05 -6.62 2.13
CA GLU A 87 -4.61 -5.98 3.32
C GLU A 87 -3.51 -5.38 4.21
N ALA A 88 -2.36 -6.06 4.33
CA ALA A 88 -1.23 -5.52 5.08
C ALA A 88 -0.71 -4.20 4.47
N VAL A 89 -0.66 -4.12 3.13
CA VAL A 89 -0.35 -2.88 2.40
C VAL A 89 -1.41 -1.82 2.71
N ALA A 90 -2.69 -2.15 2.57
CA ALA A 90 -3.78 -1.20 2.82
C ALA A 90 -3.82 -0.67 4.26
N ILE A 91 -3.49 -1.51 5.25
CA ILE A 91 -3.38 -1.10 6.66
C ILE A 91 -2.18 -0.17 6.85
N ALA A 92 -1.02 -0.47 6.26
CA ALA A 92 0.14 0.40 6.35
C ALA A 92 -0.15 1.77 5.73
N VAL A 93 -0.77 1.82 4.55
CA VAL A 93 -1.17 3.07 3.88
C VAL A 93 -2.17 3.86 4.72
N ARG A 94 -3.15 3.22 5.37
CA ARG A 94 -4.13 3.89 6.26
C ARG A 94 -3.55 4.41 7.57
N ARG A 95 -2.36 3.96 7.94
CA ARG A 95 -1.63 4.42 9.13
C ARG A 95 -0.65 5.55 8.84
N ALA A 96 -0.36 5.78 7.56
CA ALA A 96 0.38 6.92 7.07
C ALA A 96 -0.59 8.12 7.02
#